data_AF-A0A7C0U0G4-F1
#
_entry.id   AF-A0A7C0U0G4-F1
#
_cell.length_a   1.000
_cell.length_b   1.000
_cell.length_c   1.000
_cell.angle_alpha   90.00
_cell.angle_beta   90.00
_cell.angle_gamma   90.00
#
_symmetry.space_group_name_H-M   'P 1'
#
loop_
_entity.id
_entity.type
_entity.pdbx_description
1 polymer ?
#
loop_
_entity_poly.entity_id
_entity_poly.type
_entity_poly.pdbx_seq_one_letter_code
_entity_poly.pdbx_strand_id
1 'polypeptide(L)'
;KDNLFFHTILFPALLIAHGDYILPYNVVVNEFVNLEGEKLSTSRGWVVWLHDLLAEYDPDVIRYYATAIAPETRDTDFKWQDFAEKINGELIGTYGNFIHRVLSFVYSRMGGVVPEPGKLGERDQELLNLRTEYAKRLEDALEGCEFRKGLRIILEFAQEGNIYLNEKAPWKNPEEAGTTLYTLIQVVHALAVLSAPYLPFSSQRILDYLNTGERVEELRWSDVEKIIPPGHRIREPKPLFRKITKEEIDEKLRRLREIKSKTGS
;
A
#
# COMPACT_ATOMS: atom_id res chain seq x y z
N LYS A 1 -7.00 17.32 15.33
CA LYS A 1 -7.61 18.66 15.49
C LYS A 1 -7.38 19.29 16.87
N ASP A 2 -7.70 18.60 17.96
CA ASP A 2 -7.72 19.17 19.33
C ASP A 2 -6.37 19.72 19.82
N ASN A 3 -5.27 19.19 19.28
CA ASN A 3 -3.92 19.59 19.64
C ASN A 3 -3.40 20.81 18.88
N LEU A 4 -4.17 21.38 17.93
CA LEU A 4 -3.72 22.45 17.04
C LEU A 4 -3.22 23.67 17.84
N PHE A 5 -4.06 24.21 18.73
CA PHE A 5 -3.70 25.37 19.56
C PHE A 5 -2.39 25.15 20.34
N PHE A 6 -2.23 23.96 20.92
CA PHE A 6 -1.05 23.64 21.71
C PHE A 6 0.23 23.66 20.87
N HIS A 7 0.17 23.18 19.62
CA HIS A 7 1.35 23.02 18.77
C HIS A 7 1.62 24.21 17.85
N THR A 8 0.65 25.09 17.63
CA THR A 8 0.82 26.28 16.77
C THR A 8 0.89 27.59 17.54
N ILE A 9 0.42 27.63 18.79
CA ILE A 9 0.43 28.85 19.62
C ILE A 9 1.23 28.63 20.90
N LEU A 10 0.77 27.75 21.80
CA LEU A 10 1.33 27.64 23.14
C LEU A 10 2.79 27.17 23.10
N PHE A 11 3.05 26.05 22.44
CA PHE A 11 4.39 25.47 22.37
C PHE A 11 5.38 26.39 21.62
N PRO A 12 5.07 26.93 20.42
CA PRO A 12 5.94 27.92 19.79
C PRO A 12 6.22 29.15 20.67
N ALA A 13 5.24 29.68 21.42
CA ALA A 13 5.48 30.79 22.33
C ALA A 13 6.48 30.44 23.44
N LEU A 14 6.42 29.24 23.99
CA LEU A 14 7.39 28.75 24.98
C LEU A 14 8.79 28.60 24.37
N LEU A 15 8.90 28.07 23.16
CA LEU A 15 10.18 27.92 22.45
C LEU A 15 10.82 29.29 22.15
N ILE A 16 10.02 30.25 21.68
CA ILE A 16 10.46 31.63 21.44
C ILE A 16 10.94 32.28 22.74
N ALA A 17 10.20 32.10 23.84
CA ALA A 17 10.57 32.65 25.14
C ALA A 17 11.90 32.08 25.67
N HIS A 18 12.21 30.82 25.34
CA HIS A 18 13.50 30.22 25.70
C HIS A 18 14.65 30.67 24.78
N GLY A 19 14.40 30.79 23.47
CA GLY A 19 15.35 31.36 22.50
C GLY A 19 16.32 30.40 21.79
N ASP A 20 16.43 29.14 22.22
CA ASP A 20 17.44 28.19 21.69
C ASP A 20 16.86 27.03 20.86
N TYR A 21 15.53 26.94 20.74
CA TYR A 21 14.88 25.80 20.12
C TYR A 21 14.38 26.10 18.70
N ILE A 22 14.37 25.06 17.87
CA ILE A 22 13.82 25.11 16.51
C ILE A 22 12.29 25.09 16.60
N LEU A 23 11.65 26.00 15.87
CA LEU A 23 10.19 26.07 15.81
C LEU A 23 9.61 25.00 14.87
N PRO A 24 8.37 24.54 15.12
CA PRO A 24 7.67 23.67 14.17
C PRO A 24 7.58 24.33 12.78
N TYR A 25 8.15 23.68 11.76
CA TYR A 25 8.12 24.18 10.37
C TYR A 25 6.77 23.93 9.69
N ASN A 26 6.20 22.73 9.87
CA ASN A 26 4.89 22.35 9.35
C ASN A 26 4.15 21.52 10.41
N VAL A 27 2.87 21.84 10.64
CA VAL A 27 2.01 21.14 11.61
C VAL A 27 0.85 20.53 10.86
N VAL A 28 0.96 19.23 10.55
CA VAL A 28 -0.08 18.47 9.86
C VAL A 28 -1.14 18.05 10.87
N VAL A 29 -2.40 18.38 10.60
CA VAL A 29 -3.51 18.07 11.49
C VAL A 29 -4.59 17.31 10.73
N ASN A 30 -4.92 16.13 11.24
CA ASN A 30 -6.05 15.35 10.76
C ASN A 30 -7.34 15.70 11.52
N GLU A 31 -8.45 15.54 10.82
CA GLU A 31 -9.83 15.53 11.32
C GLU A 31 -10.14 14.17 12.00
N PHE A 32 -11.40 13.91 12.35
CA PHE A 32 -11.75 12.73 13.13
C PHE A 32 -12.15 11.53 12.27
N VAL A 33 -11.95 10.33 12.83
CA VAL A 33 -12.51 9.08 12.28
C VAL A 33 -13.72 8.70 13.12
N ASN A 34 -14.85 8.51 12.46
CA ASN A 34 -16.06 7.92 13.04
C ASN A 34 -16.06 6.40 12.81
N LEU A 35 -16.98 5.69 13.48
CA LEU A 35 -17.18 4.26 13.32
C LEU A 35 -18.66 3.99 13.03
N GLU A 36 -18.94 3.41 11.86
CA GLU A 36 -20.29 3.06 11.41
C GLU A 36 -21.29 4.23 11.57
N GLY A 37 -20.85 5.44 11.22
CA GLY A 37 -21.66 6.67 11.26
C GLY A 37 -21.75 7.36 12.62
N GLU A 38 -21.11 6.82 13.67
CA GLU A 38 -21.11 7.40 15.02
C GLU A 38 -19.71 7.77 15.51
N LYS A 39 -19.61 8.80 16.35
CA LYS A 39 -18.35 9.17 16.99
C LYS A 39 -17.84 8.04 17.88
N LEU A 40 -16.52 7.79 17.80
CA LEU A 40 -15.83 6.86 18.67
C LEU A 40 -16.07 7.20 20.15
N SER A 41 -16.30 6.19 20.97
CA SER A 41 -16.60 6.36 22.39
C SER A 41 -16.07 5.19 23.21
N THR A 42 -15.00 5.41 23.95
CA THR A 42 -14.38 4.41 24.83
C THR A 42 -15.31 4.01 25.97
N SER A 43 -16.03 4.98 26.57
CA SER A 43 -16.99 4.71 27.65
C SER A 43 -18.16 3.83 27.22
N ARG A 44 -18.62 3.97 25.97
CA ARG A 44 -19.67 3.12 25.39
C ARG A 44 -19.13 1.84 24.74
N GLY A 45 -17.81 1.63 24.74
CA GLY A 45 -17.18 0.53 23.99
C GLY A 45 -17.35 0.65 22.46
N TRP A 46 -17.79 1.80 21.94
CA TRP A 46 -17.98 2.05 20.52
C TRP A 46 -16.67 2.48 19.87
N VAL A 47 -15.75 1.53 19.74
CA VAL A 47 -14.40 1.74 19.22
C VAL A 47 -13.86 0.43 18.66
N VAL A 48 -13.06 0.53 17.61
CA VAL A 48 -12.25 -0.60 17.11
C VAL A 48 -10.83 -0.40 17.63
N TRP A 49 -10.35 -1.35 18.44
CA TRP A 49 -9.01 -1.28 18.98
C TRP A 49 -7.97 -1.84 18.01
N LEU A 50 -6.82 -1.18 17.92
CA LEU A 50 -5.74 -1.60 17.03
C LEU A 50 -5.20 -3.00 17.39
N HIS A 51 -5.10 -3.35 18.66
CA HIS A 51 -4.61 -4.67 19.08
C HIS A 51 -5.59 -5.79 18.69
N ASP A 52 -6.90 -5.54 18.72
CA ASP A 52 -7.90 -6.50 18.24
C ASP A 52 -7.80 -6.70 16.72
N LEU A 53 -7.54 -5.62 15.97
CA LEU A 53 -7.29 -5.73 14.53
C LEU A 53 -6.02 -6.53 14.24
N LEU A 54 -4.92 -6.26 14.95
CA LEU A 54 -3.63 -6.94 14.77
C LEU A 54 -3.67 -8.42 15.17
N ALA A 55 -4.62 -8.83 16.01
CA ALA A 55 -4.84 -10.24 16.33
C ALA A 55 -5.47 -11.02 15.15
N GLU A 56 -6.07 -10.34 14.18
CA GLU A 56 -6.87 -10.97 13.12
C GLU A 56 -6.40 -10.64 11.69
N TYR A 57 -5.71 -9.52 11.51
CA TYR A 57 -5.27 -9.00 10.22
C TYR A 57 -3.80 -8.61 10.25
N ASP A 58 -3.14 -8.82 9.11
CA ASP A 58 -1.75 -8.39 8.93
C ASP A 58 -1.66 -6.86 9.10
N PRO A 59 -0.55 -6.33 9.67
CA PRO A 59 -0.38 -4.90 9.91
C PRO A 59 -0.60 -4.04 8.66
N ASP A 60 -0.17 -4.51 7.49
CA ASP A 60 -0.30 -3.79 6.22
C ASP A 60 -1.76 -3.63 5.76
N VAL A 61 -2.63 -4.59 6.08
CA VAL A 61 -4.07 -4.48 5.79
C VAL A 61 -4.66 -3.31 6.58
N ILE A 62 -4.26 -3.18 7.84
CA ILE A 62 -4.72 -2.10 8.73
C ILE A 62 -4.14 -0.76 8.27
N ARG A 63 -2.83 -0.71 8.00
CA ARG A 63 -2.14 0.50 7.49
C ARG A 63 -2.75 0.99 6.19
N TYR A 64 -3.02 0.07 5.26
CA TYR A 64 -3.67 0.36 3.99
C TYR A 64 -5.00 1.05 4.21
N TYR A 65 -5.90 0.42 4.98
CA TYR A 65 -7.24 0.96 5.17
C TYR A 65 -7.23 2.28 5.93
N ALA A 66 -6.49 2.36 7.04
CA ALA A 66 -6.36 3.59 7.83
C ALA A 66 -5.87 4.76 6.97
N THR A 67 -4.96 4.49 6.03
CA THR A 67 -4.49 5.52 5.09
C THR A 67 -5.55 5.83 4.04
N ALA A 68 -6.22 4.83 3.46
CA ALA A 68 -7.26 5.02 2.45
C ALA A 68 -8.42 5.89 2.94
N ILE A 69 -8.75 5.80 4.23
CA ILE A 69 -9.77 6.60 4.91
C ILE A 69 -9.17 7.72 5.78
N ALA A 70 -7.91 8.11 5.61
CA ALA A 70 -7.30 9.13 6.46
C ALA A 70 -8.12 10.44 6.44
N PRO A 71 -8.47 11.01 7.61
CA PRO A 71 -9.29 12.22 7.67
C PRO A 71 -8.44 13.48 7.46
N GLU A 72 -7.84 13.61 6.27
CA GLU A 72 -6.89 14.69 5.94
C GLU A 72 -7.56 16.06 5.83
N THR A 73 -8.77 16.12 5.24
CA THR A 73 -9.49 17.40 4.96
C THR A 73 -10.85 17.50 5.61
N ARG A 74 -11.42 16.37 6.03
CA ARG A 74 -12.73 16.26 6.68
C ARG A 74 -12.78 14.97 7.47
N ASP A 75 -13.74 14.90 8.40
CA ASP A 75 -14.04 13.67 9.11
C ASP A 75 -14.30 12.52 8.11
N THR A 76 -13.83 11.33 8.47
CA THR A 76 -14.07 10.08 7.74
C THR A 76 -14.77 9.08 8.64
N ASP A 77 -15.12 7.92 8.08
CA ASP A 77 -15.88 6.90 8.77
C ASP A 77 -15.27 5.53 8.46
N PHE A 78 -14.88 4.81 9.50
CA PHE A 78 -14.52 3.40 9.41
C PHE A 78 -15.81 2.59 9.26
N LYS A 79 -15.92 1.83 8.18
CA LYS A 79 -17.02 0.89 7.97
C LYS A 79 -16.47 -0.49 7.66
N TRP A 80 -16.97 -1.53 8.32
CA TRP A 80 -16.49 -2.89 8.13
C TRP A 80 -16.73 -3.41 6.70
N GLN A 81 -17.83 -3.00 6.09
CA GLN A 81 -18.11 -3.34 4.69
C GLN A 81 -17.10 -2.69 3.73
N ASP A 82 -16.82 -1.39 3.91
CA ASP A 82 -15.83 -0.65 3.12
C ASP A 82 -14.41 -1.19 3.36
N PHE A 83 -14.08 -1.60 4.60
CA PHE A 83 -12.85 -2.30 4.92
C PHE A 83 -12.66 -3.55 4.05
N ALA A 84 -13.65 -4.44 4.02
CA ALA A 84 -13.56 -5.64 3.17
C ALA A 84 -13.51 -5.31 1.68
N GLU A 85 -14.31 -4.35 1.21
CA GLU A 85 -14.35 -3.96 -0.20
C GLU A 85 -13.01 -3.40 -0.68
N LYS A 86 -12.38 -2.51 0.10
CA LYS A 86 -11.07 -1.94 -0.24
C LYS A 86 -9.96 -2.98 -0.19
N ILE A 87 -9.91 -3.82 0.83
CA ILE A 87 -8.88 -4.85 0.92
C ILE A 87 -9.04 -5.90 -0.18
N ASN A 88 -10.25 -6.40 -0.40
CA ASN A 88 -10.48 -7.44 -1.41
C ASN A 88 -10.40 -6.90 -2.84
N GLY A 89 -10.93 -5.70 -3.09
CA GLY A 89 -10.98 -5.10 -4.41
C GLY A 89 -9.65 -4.48 -4.83
N GLU A 90 -9.09 -3.62 -3.98
CA GLU A 90 -7.92 -2.81 -4.31
C GLU A 90 -6.62 -3.55 -3.94
N LEU A 91 -6.44 -3.89 -2.67
CA LEU A 91 -5.17 -4.47 -2.19
C LEU A 91 -4.95 -5.90 -2.72
N ILE A 92 -6.00 -6.74 -2.74
CA ILE A 92 -5.94 -8.09 -3.29
C ILE A 92 -6.17 -8.08 -4.79
N GLY A 93 -7.29 -7.49 -5.25
CA GLY A 93 -7.74 -7.59 -6.63
C GLY A 93 -6.86 -6.85 -7.64
N THR A 94 -6.25 -5.73 -7.25
CA THR A 94 -5.37 -4.94 -8.12
C THR A 94 -3.90 -5.18 -7.80
N TYR A 95 -3.45 -4.78 -6.60
CA TYR A 95 -2.03 -4.77 -6.23
C TYR A 95 -1.46 -6.19 -6.05
N GLY A 96 -2.05 -6.97 -5.15
CA GLY A 96 -1.57 -8.32 -4.82
C GLY A 96 -1.71 -9.29 -5.99
N ASN A 97 -2.83 -9.23 -6.73
CA ASN A 97 -3.08 -10.07 -7.89
C ASN A 97 -2.06 -9.81 -9.02
N PHE A 98 -1.73 -8.54 -9.30
CA PHE A 98 -0.70 -8.21 -10.28
C PHE A 98 0.63 -8.88 -9.94
N ILE A 99 1.14 -8.59 -8.75
CA ILE A 99 2.44 -9.08 -8.27
C ILE A 99 2.46 -10.62 -8.29
N HIS A 100 1.42 -11.24 -7.75
CA HIS A 100 1.33 -12.70 -7.71
C HIS A 100 1.32 -13.30 -9.11
N ARG A 101 0.51 -12.77 -10.05
CA ARG A 101 0.46 -13.27 -11.43
C ARG A 101 1.82 -13.19 -12.12
N VAL A 102 2.53 -12.06 -11.99
CA VAL A 102 3.85 -11.87 -12.60
C VAL A 102 4.84 -12.88 -12.04
N LEU A 103 4.97 -12.95 -10.72
CA LEU A 103 5.91 -13.87 -10.06
C LEU A 103 5.57 -15.33 -10.38
N SER A 104 4.29 -15.71 -10.34
CA SER A 104 3.85 -17.07 -10.68
C SER A 104 4.15 -17.42 -12.13
N PHE A 105 4.02 -16.49 -13.08
CA PHE A 105 4.39 -16.75 -14.47
C PHE A 105 5.90 -16.94 -14.63
N VAL A 106 6.73 -16.11 -14.00
CA VAL A 106 8.19 -16.30 -14.04
C VAL A 106 8.58 -17.62 -13.39
N TYR A 107 8.00 -17.96 -12.24
CA TYR A 107 8.30 -19.22 -11.55
C TYR A 107 7.89 -20.46 -12.36
N SER A 108 6.64 -20.49 -12.84
CA SER A 108 6.10 -21.66 -13.54
C SER A 108 6.54 -21.80 -15.00
N ARG A 109 6.75 -20.68 -15.72
CA ARG A 109 7.02 -20.71 -17.17
C ARG A 109 8.48 -20.46 -17.53
N MET A 110 9.21 -19.73 -16.69
CA MET A 110 10.63 -19.40 -16.89
C MET A 110 11.54 -20.13 -15.89
N GLY A 111 11.01 -21.16 -15.20
CA GLY A 111 11.78 -21.97 -14.25
C GLY A 111 12.28 -21.20 -13.02
N GLY A 112 11.58 -20.12 -12.65
CA GLY A 112 11.98 -19.23 -11.55
C GLY A 112 13.20 -18.37 -11.86
N VAL A 113 13.53 -18.21 -13.15
CA VAL A 113 14.66 -17.40 -13.59
C VAL A 113 14.13 -16.22 -14.40
N VAL A 114 14.64 -15.02 -14.11
CA VAL A 114 14.33 -13.81 -14.89
C VAL A 114 14.84 -14.02 -16.32
N PRO A 115 13.97 -13.98 -17.35
CA PRO A 115 14.37 -14.29 -18.72
C PRO A 115 15.25 -13.19 -19.32
N GLU A 116 16.09 -13.58 -20.29
CA GLU A 116 16.75 -12.63 -21.17
C GLU A 116 15.70 -11.94 -22.04
N PRO A 117 15.60 -10.60 -22.05
CA PRO A 117 14.67 -9.91 -22.92
C PRO A 117 15.15 -9.95 -24.37
N GLY A 118 14.20 -10.02 -25.30
CA GLY A 118 14.46 -9.61 -26.68
C GLY A 118 14.58 -8.09 -26.79
N LYS A 119 14.44 -7.56 -28.00
CA LYS A 119 14.41 -6.11 -28.21
C LYS A 119 13.18 -5.52 -27.50
N LEU A 120 13.40 -4.58 -26.58
CA LEU A 120 12.33 -3.81 -25.94
C LEU A 120 11.63 -2.95 -26.99
N GLY A 121 10.31 -3.09 -27.07
CA GLY A 121 9.44 -2.22 -27.87
C GLY A 121 9.10 -0.92 -27.14
N GLU A 122 8.43 -0.01 -27.84
CA GLU A 122 8.04 1.30 -27.30
C GLU A 122 7.20 1.17 -26.03
N ARG A 123 6.19 0.28 -26.03
CA ARG A 123 5.33 0.05 -24.86
C ARG A 123 6.08 -0.53 -23.66
N ASP A 124 7.12 -1.33 -23.90
CA ASP A 124 7.94 -1.90 -22.82
C ASP A 124 8.78 -0.79 -22.16
N GLN A 125 9.38 0.06 -22.98
CA GLN A 125 10.16 1.20 -22.52
C GLN A 125 9.29 2.24 -21.80
N GLU A 126 8.09 2.50 -22.31
CA GLU A 126 7.11 3.38 -21.68
C GLU A 126 6.81 2.91 -20.25
N LEU A 127 6.47 1.63 -20.06
CA LEU A 127 6.18 1.08 -18.74
C LEU A 127 7.40 1.14 -17.80
N LEU A 128 8.61 0.90 -18.30
CA LEU A 128 9.83 1.02 -17.50
C LEU A 128 10.09 2.46 -17.04
N ASN A 129 9.81 3.44 -17.91
CA ASN A 129 9.96 4.87 -17.60
C ASN A 129 8.91 5.35 -16.58
N LEU A 130 7.72 4.72 -16.54
CA LEU A 130 6.72 5.02 -15.52
C LEU A 130 7.25 4.78 -14.09
N ARG A 131 8.24 3.90 -13.87
CA ARG A 131 8.82 3.65 -12.54
C ARG A 131 9.32 4.94 -11.87
N THR A 132 10.08 5.75 -12.61
CA THR A 132 10.63 7.02 -12.12
C THR A 132 9.55 8.10 -12.04
N GLU A 133 8.60 8.12 -12.98
CA GLU A 133 7.49 9.08 -12.95
C GLU A 133 6.62 8.87 -11.70
N TYR A 134 6.22 7.63 -11.41
CA TYR A 134 5.41 7.29 -10.25
C TYR A 134 6.18 7.50 -8.93
N ALA A 135 7.49 7.28 -8.92
CA ALA A 135 8.33 7.65 -7.77
C ALA A 135 8.26 9.15 -7.49
N LYS A 136 8.40 9.99 -8.53
CA LYS A 136 8.32 11.44 -8.35
C LYS A 136 6.94 11.90 -7.91
N ARG A 137 5.88 11.37 -8.53
CA ARG A 137 4.49 11.68 -8.15
C ARG A 137 4.20 11.29 -6.70
N LEU A 138 4.74 10.17 -6.23
CA LEU A 138 4.59 9.71 -4.85
C LEU A 138 5.38 10.58 -3.88
N GLU A 139 6.63 10.92 -4.21
CA GLU A 139 7.45 11.85 -3.44
C GLU A 139 6.72 13.19 -3.24
N ASP A 140 6.24 13.80 -4.32
CA ASP A 140 5.51 15.08 -4.27
C ASP A 140 4.25 14.99 -3.39
N ALA A 141 3.52 13.88 -3.46
CA ALA A 141 2.35 13.67 -2.61
C ALA A 141 2.72 13.51 -1.13
N LEU A 142 3.81 12.82 -0.82
CA LEU A 142 4.29 12.64 0.56
C LEU A 142 4.86 13.93 1.15
N GLU A 143 5.63 14.70 0.37
CA GLU A 143 6.11 16.03 0.77
C GLU A 143 4.93 16.99 1.03
N GLY A 144 3.89 16.89 0.21
CA GLY A 144 2.62 17.60 0.39
C GLY A 144 1.74 17.08 1.53
N CYS A 145 2.14 16.01 2.23
CA CYS A 145 1.34 15.33 3.26
C CYS A 145 -0.03 14.83 2.75
N GLU A 146 -0.14 14.53 1.44
CA GLU A 146 -1.33 13.99 0.77
C GLU A 146 -1.27 12.44 0.77
N PHE A 147 -1.31 11.82 1.94
CA PHE A 147 -1.08 10.37 2.09
C PHE A 147 -2.08 9.51 1.32
N ARG A 148 -3.36 9.89 1.27
CA ARG A 148 -4.40 9.22 0.46
C ARG A 148 -4.09 9.25 -1.02
N LYS A 149 -3.58 10.38 -1.51
CA LYS A 149 -3.18 10.53 -2.90
C LYS A 149 -1.97 9.64 -3.20
N GLY A 150 -0.96 9.63 -2.33
CA GLY A 150 0.19 8.72 -2.48
C GLY A 150 -0.21 7.24 -2.52
N LEU A 151 -1.16 6.81 -1.67
CA LEU A 151 -1.67 5.43 -1.74
C LEU A 151 -2.35 5.12 -3.08
N ARG A 152 -3.14 6.05 -3.63
CA ARG A 152 -3.77 5.88 -4.96
C ARG A 152 -2.74 5.79 -6.08
N ILE A 153 -1.68 6.59 -6.03
CA ILE A 153 -0.57 6.56 -7.01
C ILE A 153 0.06 5.15 -7.07
N ILE A 154 0.23 4.47 -5.93
CA ILE A 154 0.74 3.08 -5.89
C ILE A 154 -0.22 2.11 -6.58
N LEU A 155 -1.53 2.24 -6.34
CA LEU A 155 -2.54 1.37 -6.96
C LEU A 155 -2.66 1.61 -8.47
N GLU A 156 -2.58 2.87 -8.90
CA GLU A 156 -2.55 3.26 -10.31
C GLU A 156 -1.35 2.61 -11.01
N PHE A 157 -0.16 2.64 -10.39
CA PHE A 157 1.01 1.98 -10.96
C PHE A 157 0.87 0.46 -11.09
N ALA A 158 0.29 -0.19 -10.07
CA ALA A 158 -0.04 -1.61 -10.16
C ALA A 158 -1.09 -1.90 -11.25
N GLN A 159 -2.02 -0.98 -11.48
CA GLN A 159 -3.01 -1.07 -12.54
C GLN A 159 -2.37 -0.94 -13.93
N GLU A 160 -1.39 -0.06 -14.14
CA GLU A 160 -0.61 0.02 -15.38
C GLU A 160 0.09 -1.31 -15.69
N GLY A 161 0.68 -1.94 -14.67
CA GLY A 161 1.24 -3.29 -14.77
C GLY A 161 0.20 -4.34 -15.18
N ASN A 162 -1.00 -4.31 -14.60
CA ASN A 162 -2.10 -5.21 -14.98
C ASN A 162 -2.54 -5.00 -16.43
N ILE A 163 -2.68 -3.75 -16.86
CA ILE A 163 -3.05 -3.38 -18.23
C ILE A 163 -2.01 -3.95 -19.19
N TYR A 164 -0.73 -3.66 -18.98
CA TYR A 164 0.36 -4.18 -19.81
C TYR A 164 0.41 -5.71 -19.87
N LEU A 165 0.27 -6.39 -18.72
CA LEU A 165 0.25 -7.85 -18.65
C LEU A 165 -0.90 -8.43 -19.49
N ASN A 166 -2.07 -7.80 -19.47
CA ASN A 166 -3.24 -8.24 -20.24
C ASN A 166 -3.13 -7.91 -21.72
N GLU A 167 -2.57 -6.76 -22.08
CA GLU A 167 -2.29 -6.36 -23.47
C GLU A 167 -1.31 -7.32 -24.14
N LYS A 168 -0.16 -7.59 -23.48
CA LYS A 168 0.87 -8.48 -24.00
C LYS A 168 0.47 -9.96 -23.96
N ALA A 169 -0.41 -10.32 -23.01
CA ALA A 169 -0.95 -11.66 -22.83
C ALA A 169 0.11 -12.77 -23.01
N PRO A 170 1.17 -12.84 -22.17
CA PRO A 170 2.29 -13.77 -22.35
C PRO A 170 1.87 -15.25 -22.31
N TRP A 171 0.64 -15.54 -21.86
CA TRP A 171 0.06 -16.88 -21.95
C TRP A 171 -0.42 -17.27 -23.35
N LYS A 172 -0.68 -16.31 -24.23
CA LYS A 172 -1.04 -16.51 -25.65
C LYS A 172 0.15 -16.27 -26.58
N ASN A 173 1.09 -15.41 -26.19
CA ASN A 173 2.25 -15.02 -27.01
C ASN A 173 3.56 -15.52 -26.37
N PRO A 174 3.86 -16.83 -26.45
CA PRO A 174 5.01 -17.41 -25.76
C PRO A 174 6.36 -16.90 -26.28
N GLU A 175 6.45 -16.48 -27.54
CA GLU A 175 7.68 -15.94 -28.13
C GLU A 175 8.10 -14.60 -27.50
N GLU A 176 7.12 -13.74 -27.16
CA GLU A 176 7.36 -12.44 -26.50
C GLU A 176 7.25 -12.50 -24.97
N ALA A 177 6.92 -13.67 -24.42
CA ALA A 177 6.69 -13.84 -22.99
C ALA A 177 7.95 -13.54 -22.17
N GLY A 178 9.14 -13.83 -22.70
CA GLY A 178 10.42 -13.51 -22.05
C GLY A 178 10.56 -12.00 -21.80
N THR A 179 10.52 -11.20 -22.86
CA THR A 179 10.59 -9.73 -22.78
C THR A 179 9.48 -9.16 -21.89
N THR A 180 8.24 -9.64 -22.04
CA THR A 180 7.10 -9.18 -21.24
C THR A 180 7.33 -9.41 -19.75
N LEU A 181 7.75 -10.63 -19.36
CA LEU A 181 7.96 -10.98 -17.96
C LEU A 181 9.22 -10.33 -17.38
N TYR A 182 10.26 -10.13 -18.20
CA TYR A 182 11.42 -9.32 -17.83
C TYR A 182 10.99 -7.91 -17.42
N THR A 183 10.23 -7.22 -18.27
CA THR A 183 9.71 -5.87 -18.00
C THR A 183 8.86 -5.82 -16.73
N LEU A 184 7.94 -6.77 -16.59
CA LEU A 184 7.02 -6.82 -15.44
C LEU A 184 7.71 -7.09 -14.11
N ILE A 185 8.82 -7.84 -14.09
CA ILE A 185 9.61 -8.04 -12.87
C ILE A 185 10.21 -6.72 -12.38
N GLN A 186 10.64 -5.85 -13.29
CA GLN A 186 11.16 -4.53 -12.94
C GLN A 186 10.07 -3.63 -12.33
N VAL A 187 8.82 -3.77 -12.79
CA VAL A 187 7.65 -3.10 -12.22
C VAL A 187 7.31 -3.64 -10.83
N VAL A 188 7.37 -4.97 -10.64
CA VAL A 188 7.14 -5.60 -9.32
C VAL A 188 8.19 -5.14 -8.30
N HIS A 189 9.46 -5.03 -8.69
CA HIS A 189 10.51 -4.48 -7.83
C HIS A 189 10.23 -3.03 -7.46
N ALA A 190 9.93 -2.16 -8.44
CA ALA A 190 9.58 -0.77 -8.16
C ALA A 190 8.35 -0.63 -7.26
N LEU A 191 7.33 -1.48 -7.42
CA LEU A 191 6.18 -1.49 -6.50
C LEU A 191 6.59 -1.83 -5.07
N ALA A 192 7.56 -2.72 -4.85
CA ALA A 192 8.07 -3.00 -3.51
C ALA A 192 8.73 -1.76 -2.89
N VAL A 193 9.51 -1.01 -3.66
CA VAL A 193 10.14 0.25 -3.25
C VAL A 193 9.07 1.31 -2.93
N LEU A 194 8.16 1.56 -3.89
CA LEU A 194 7.14 2.59 -3.77
C LEU A 194 6.14 2.32 -2.66
N SER A 195 5.79 1.06 -2.40
CA SER A 195 4.85 0.73 -1.33
C SER A 195 5.47 0.72 0.05
N ALA A 196 6.80 0.81 0.20
CA ALA A 196 7.48 0.67 1.50
C ALA A 196 6.96 1.62 2.61
N PRO A 197 6.65 2.90 2.34
CA PRO A 197 6.09 3.80 3.37
C PRO A 197 4.70 3.37 3.86
N TYR A 198 3.94 2.64 3.04
CA TYR A 198 2.56 2.27 3.30
C TYR A 198 2.43 0.82 3.78
N LEU A 199 3.12 -0.10 3.10
CA LEU A 199 3.01 -1.55 3.22
C LEU A 199 4.40 -2.20 3.46
N PRO A 200 5.14 -1.83 4.52
CA PRO A 200 6.53 -2.23 4.69
C PRO A 200 6.73 -3.75 4.75
N PHE A 201 5.80 -4.49 5.36
CA PHE A 201 5.91 -5.95 5.49
C PHE A 201 5.69 -6.65 4.14
N SER A 202 4.77 -6.14 3.33
CA SER A 202 4.47 -6.63 1.99
C SER A 202 5.57 -6.26 1.01
N SER A 203 6.11 -5.05 1.09
CA SER A 203 7.31 -4.63 0.37
C SER A 203 8.48 -5.59 0.64
N GLN A 204 8.77 -5.89 1.91
CA GLN A 204 9.83 -6.85 2.24
C GLN A 204 9.54 -8.24 1.67
N ARG A 205 8.30 -8.75 1.79
CA ARG A 205 7.94 -10.05 1.20
C ARG A 205 8.13 -10.09 -0.32
N ILE A 206 7.86 -8.99 -1.02
CA ILE A 206 8.11 -8.89 -2.46
C ILE A 206 9.60 -8.95 -2.76
N LEU A 207 10.44 -8.20 -2.02
CA LEU A 207 11.90 -8.27 -2.14
C LEU A 207 12.43 -9.68 -1.85
N ASP A 208 11.86 -10.37 -0.86
CA ASP A 208 12.21 -11.74 -0.52
C ASP A 208 11.84 -12.72 -1.63
N TYR A 209 10.66 -12.56 -2.27
CA TYR A 209 10.27 -13.36 -3.44
C TYR A 209 11.17 -13.07 -4.63
N LEU A 210 11.48 -11.80 -4.88
CA LEU A 210 12.44 -11.39 -5.89
C LEU A 210 13.86 -11.81 -5.56
N ASN A 211 14.14 -12.25 -4.33
CA ASN A 211 15.43 -12.73 -3.87
C ASN A 211 16.56 -11.71 -4.06
N THR A 212 16.30 -10.42 -3.84
CA THR A 212 17.30 -9.36 -4.06
C THR A 212 18.27 -9.21 -2.90
N GLY A 213 17.90 -9.68 -1.70
CA GLY A 213 18.67 -9.47 -0.47
C GLY A 213 18.52 -8.05 0.09
N GLU A 214 17.74 -7.19 -0.56
CA GLU A 214 17.46 -5.84 -0.09
C GLU A 214 16.57 -5.84 1.15
N ARG A 215 16.72 -4.78 1.94
CA ARG A 215 15.99 -4.55 3.18
C ARG A 215 15.10 -3.32 3.01
N VAL A 216 13.83 -3.44 3.39
CA VAL A 216 12.85 -2.36 3.21
C VAL A 216 13.28 -1.05 3.90
N GLU A 217 13.97 -1.16 5.02
CA GLU A 217 14.54 -0.06 5.80
C GLU A 217 15.71 0.68 5.10
N GLU A 218 16.32 0.07 4.09
CA GLU A 218 17.47 0.61 3.36
C GLU A 218 17.11 1.20 1.99
N LEU A 219 15.84 1.03 1.56
CA LEU A 219 15.39 1.44 0.24
C LEU A 219 15.42 2.96 0.07
N ARG A 220 15.70 3.38 -1.16
CA ARG A 220 15.65 4.78 -1.60
C ARG A 220 14.72 4.94 -2.81
N TRP A 221 14.22 6.14 -3.04
CA TRP A 221 13.37 6.42 -4.22
C TRP A 221 14.06 6.06 -5.54
N SER A 222 15.37 6.30 -5.66
CA SER A 222 16.17 5.92 -6.83
C SER A 222 16.22 4.42 -7.10
N ASP A 223 15.89 3.59 -6.11
CA ASP A 223 15.96 2.13 -6.26
C ASP A 223 14.89 1.60 -7.21
N VAL A 224 13.85 2.38 -7.54
CA VAL A 224 12.89 2.02 -8.59
C VAL A 224 13.54 1.84 -9.96
N GLU A 225 14.73 2.40 -10.18
CA GLU A 225 15.49 2.27 -11.43
C GLU A 225 16.34 1.00 -11.46
N LYS A 226 16.65 0.41 -10.29
CA LYS A 226 17.45 -0.82 -10.22
C LYS A 226 16.80 -1.90 -11.09
N ILE A 227 17.67 -2.66 -11.73
CA ILE A 227 17.30 -3.73 -12.63
C ILE A 227 17.63 -5.05 -11.96
N ILE A 228 16.65 -5.94 -11.92
CA ILE A 228 16.87 -7.34 -11.62
C ILE A 228 17.38 -7.99 -12.91
N PRO A 229 18.66 -8.44 -12.94
CA PRO A 229 19.29 -8.85 -14.18
C PRO A 229 18.69 -10.15 -14.73
N PRO A 230 18.76 -10.39 -16.04
CA PRO A 230 18.50 -11.70 -16.61
C PRO A 230 19.35 -12.79 -15.94
N GLY A 231 18.81 -14.00 -15.85
CA GLY A 231 19.46 -15.12 -15.16
C GLY A 231 19.30 -15.09 -13.64
N HIS A 232 18.78 -14.00 -13.05
CA HIS A 232 18.49 -13.93 -11.62
C HIS A 232 17.40 -14.92 -11.20
N ARG A 233 17.58 -15.61 -10.07
CA ARG A 233 16.62 -16.62 -9.58
C ARG A 233 15.70 -16.01 -8.51
N ILE A 234 14.40 -16.06 -8.77
CA ILE A 234 13.35 -15.71 -7.81
C ILE A 234 12.95 -16.93 -6.96
N ARG A 235 12.29 -16.68 -5.83
CA ARG A 235 11.70 -17.72 -4.98
C ARG A 235 10.27 -18.02 -5.39
N GLU A 236 9.73 -19.13 -4.90
CA GLU A 236 8.33 -19.47 -5.11
C GLU A 236 7.42 -18.43 -4.45
N PRO A 237 6.53 -17.76 -5.23
CA PRO A 237 5.63 -16.76 -4.68
C PRO A 237 4.43 -17.39 -3.98
N LYS A 238 3.91 -16.70 -2.97
CA LYS A 238 2.60 -16.96 -2.37
C LYS A 238 1.74 -15.70 -2.39
N PRO A 239 0.40 -15.82 -2.33
CA PRO A 239 -0.47 -14.65 -2.21
C PRO A 239 -0.04 -13.75 -1.03
N LEU A 240 0.03 -12.44 -1.27
CA LEU A 240 0.46 -11.47 -0.26
C LEU A 240 -0.58 -11.25 0.84
N PHE A 241 -1.87 -11.43 0.53
CA PHE A 241 -2.94 -11.13 1.47
C PHE A 241 -4.01 -12.21 1.40
N ARG A 242 -4.67 -12.47 2.52
CA ARG A 242 -5.85 -13.33 2.57
C ARG A 242 -7.11 -12.52 2.28
N LYS A 243 -8.08 -13.15 1.60
CA LYS A 243 -9.39 -12.54 1.38
C LYS A 243 -10.11 -12.36 2.72
N ILE A 244 -10.79 -11.22 2.87
CA ILE A 244 -11.74 -10.96 3.96
C ILE A 244 -13.10 -11.51 3.56
N THR A 245 -13.64 -12.40 4.37
CA THR A 245 -14.89 -13.10 4.09
C THR A 245 -16.11 -12.28 4.54
N LYS A 246 -17.27 -12.59 3.96
CA LYS A 246 -18.52 -11.92 4.37
C LYS A 246 -18.88 -12.30 5.80
N GLU A 247 -18.64 -13.55 6.17
CA GLU A 247 -18.90 -14.10 7.49
C GLU A 247 -18.11 -13.37 8.58
N GLU A 248 -16.84 -13.05 8.32
CA GLU A 248 -16.03 -12.22 9.21
C GLU A 248 -16.65 -10.83 9.41
N ILE A 249 -17.09 -10.17 8.33
CA ILE A 249 -17.70 -8.84 8.41
C ILE A 249 -19.05 -8.86 9.12
N ASP A 250 -19.90 -9.83 8.82
CA ASP A 250 -21.19 -10.02 9.47
C ASP A 250 -21.02 -10.22 10.99
N GLU A 251 -20.00 -10.97 11.41
CA GLU A 251 -19.64 -11.15 12.81
C GLU A 251 -19.19 -9.84 13.48
N LYS A 252 -18.38 -9.01 12.80
CA LYS A 252 -17.96 -7.70 13.32
C LYS A 252 -19.14 -6.77 13.52
N LEU A 253 -20.02 -6.69 12.53
CA LEU A 253 -21.23 -5.87 12.59
C LEU A 253 -22.18 -6.35 13.69
N ARG A 254 -22.32 -7.67 13.88
CA ARG A 254 -23.11 -8.25 14.96
C ARG A 254 -22.57 -7.82 16.33
N ARG A 255 -21.26 -7.94 16.57
CA ARG A 255 -20.62 -7.50 17.82
C ARG A 255 -20.83 -6.02 18.10
N LEU A 256 -20.71 -5.15 17.09
CA LEU A 256 -20.99 -3.73 17.26
C LEU A 256 -22.45 -3.48 17.64
N ARG A 257 -23.42 -4.14 16.99
CA ARG A 257 -24.84 -4.02 17.35
C ARG A 257 -25.13 -4.45 18.79
N GLU A 258 -24.45 -5.48 19.29
CA GLU A 258 -24.56 -5.94 20.68
C GLU A 258 -23.98 -4.95 21.69
N ILE A 259 -22.90 -4.25 21.35
CA ILE A 259 -22.37 -3.16 22.18
C ILE A 259 -23.41 -2.04 22.24
N LYS A 260 -23.94 -1.64 21.07
CA LYS A 260 -24.94 -0.56 20.96
C LYS A 260 -26.20 -0.86 21.78
N SER A 261 -26.71 -2.10 21.74
CA SER A 261 -27.90 -2.48 22.51
C SER A 261 -27.69 -2.46 24.03
N LYS A 262 -26.48 -2.77 24.51
CA LYS A 262 -26.13 -2.75 25.94
C LYS A 262 -25.92 -1.34 26.50
N THR A 263 -25.47 -0.40 25.68
CA THR A 263 -25.26 1.01 26.09
C THR A 263 -26.45 1.93 25.80
N GLY A 264 -27.46 1.43 25.08
CA GLY A 264 -28.68 2.17 24.73
C GLY A 264 -29.84 2.00 25.71
N SER A 265 -29.61 1.36 26.87
CA SER A 265 -30.55 1.27 28.00
C SER A 265 -30.14 2.17 29.15
#